data_AF-A0A1C6C6T7-F1
#
_entry.id   AF-A0A1C6C6T7-F1
#
_cell.length_a   1.000
_cell.length_b   1.000
_cell.length_c   1.000
_cell.angle_alpha   90.00
_cell.angle_beta   90.00
_cell.angle_gamma   90.00
#
_symmetry.space_group_name_H-M   'P 1'
#
loop_
_entity.id
_entity.type
_entity.pdbx_description
1 polymer ?
#
loop_
_entity_poly.entity_id
_entity_poly.type
_entity_poly.pdbx_seq_one_letter_code
_entity_poly.pdbx_strand_id
1 'polypeptide(L)'
;MGNETKERLPLRMKPETSRRLEQWYAADNCRSKNEFVEKAVNFYVDYLEMRDAQSLLPTALLAVLDGRLGRLEDLIARREYTREVELDMVIGIIADAMEIDRDDLKRRRAESVRNVKTTNGLISLEKRARAAEEPNWDGDQWQD
;
A
#
# COMPACT_ATOMS: atom_id res chain seq x y z
N MET A 1 17.90 52.02 10.76
CA MET A 1 17.91 51.39 12.09
C MET A 1 16.47 51.40 12.59
N GLY A 2 15.70 50.35 12.29
CA GLY A 2 14.28 50.29 12.66
C GLY A 2 14.13 50.06 14.15
N ASN A 3 13.33 50.88 14.83
CA ASN A 3 12.96 50.66 16.22
C ASN A 3 12.11 49.39 16.30
N GLU A 4 12.70 48.28 16.75
CA GLU A 4 11.94 47.12 17.21
C GLU A 4 11.06 47.55 18.38
N THR A 5 9.75 47.60 18.15
CA THR A 5 8.77 48.00 19.16
C THR A 5 8.57 46.80 20.09
N LYS A 6 9.38 46.72 21.15
CA LYS A 6 9.32 45.62 22.13
C LYS A 6 8.13 45.83 23.05
N GLU A 7 7.04 45.12 22.81
CA GLU A 7 5.88 45.12 23.70
C GLU A 7 6.19 44.37 25.00
N ARG A 8 5.81 44.96 26.14
CA ARG A 8 5.98 44.35 27.47
C ARG A 8 4.75 43.53 27.82
N LEU A 9 4.91 42.21 27.89
CA LEU A 9 3.87 41.29 28.35
C LEU A 9 4.01 41.02 29.87
N PRO A 10 3.06 41.45 30.73
CA PRO A 10 3.08 41.09 32.14
C PRO A 10 2.67 39.61 32.32
N LEU A 11 3.65 38.74 32.54
CA LEU A 11 3.43 37.29 32.65
C LEU A 11 3.41 36.84 34.12
N ARG A 12 2.27 36.34 34.60
CA ARG A 12 2.17 35.62 35.87
C ARG A 12 2.29 34.13 35.62
N MET A 13 3.26 33.49 36.27
CA MET A 13 3.55 32.07 36.12
C MET A 13 3.55 31.37 37.48
N LYS A 14 3.17 30.10 37.48
CA LYS A 14 3.26 29.25 38.67
C LYS A 14 4.74 29.09 39.06
N PRO A 15 5.06 28.98 40.36
CA PRO A 15 6.44 28.89 40.84
C PRO A 15 7.22 27.71 40.23
N GLU A 16 6.55 26.59 39.95
CA GLU A 16 7.14 25.43 39.26
C GLU A 16 7.59 25.76 37.83
N THR A 17 6.75 26.48 37.07
CA THR A 17 7.06 26.90 35.70
C THR A 17 8.19 27.93 35.69
N SER A 18 8.20 28.86 36.65
CA SER A 18 9.30 29.81 36.81
C SER A 18 10.62 29.12 37.12
N ARG A 19 10.62 28.08 37.97
CA ARG A 19 11.82 27.31 38.28
C ARG A 19 12.35 26.55 37.06
N ARG A 20 11.45 25.98 36.24
CA ARG A 20 11.83 25.34 34.97
C ARG A 20 12.38 26.35 33.97
N LEU A 21 11.79 27.54 33.88
CA LEU A 21 12.28 28.63 33.05
C LEU A 21 13.74 28.97 33.40
N GLU A 22 14.05 29.17 34.68
CA GLU A 22 15.41 29.49 35.14
C GLU A 22 16.42 28.40 34.79
N GLN A 23 16.04 27.14 34.98
CA GLN A 23 16.89 25.98 34.71
C GLN A 23 17.20 25.83 33.22
N TRP A 24 16.18 25.95 32.37
CA TRP A 24 16.31 25.68 30.94
C TRP A 24 16.78 26.90 30.14
N TYR A 25 16.51 28.11 30.61
CA TYR A 25 17.03 29.35 30.04
C TYR A 25 18.57 29.33 29.96
N ALA A 26 19.23 28.92 31.05
CA ALA A 26 20.69 28.81 31.09
C ALA A 26 21.21 27.62 30.26
N ALA A 27 20.48 26.50 30.26
CA ALA A 27 20.84 25.31 29.50
C ALA A 27 20.74 25.51 27.97
N ASP A 28 19.77 26.30 27.52
CA ASP A 28 19.54 26.64 26.09
C ASP A 28 20.43 27.80 25.60
N ASN A 29 21.36 28.28 26.42
CA ASN A 29 22.30 29.36 26.13
C ASN A 29 21.62 30.67 25.65
N CYS A 30 20.41 30.93 26.15
CA CYS A 30 19.69 32.16 25.87
C CYS A 30 20.34 33.33 26.62
N ARG A 31 20.25 34.55 26.06
CA ARG A 31 20.84 35.77 26.62
C ARG A 31 19.91 36.52 27.56
N SER A 32 18.60 36.26 27.50
CA SER A 32 17.62 36.70 28.49
C SER A 32 16.44 35.74 28.62
N LYS A 33 15.76 35.78 29.77
CA LYS A 33 14.51 35.02 29.96
C LYS A 33 13.46 35.37 28.91
N ASN A 34 13.43 36.62 28.45
CA ASN A 34 12.54 37.05 27.37
C ASN A 34 12.84 36.32 26.06
N GLU A 35 14.12 36.15 25.71
CA GLU A 35 14.52 35.40 24.51
C GLU A 35 14.04 33.95 24.58
N PHE A 36 14.16 33.31 25.75
CA PHE A 36 13.66 31.94 25.93
C PHE A 36 12.14 31.86 25.84
N VAL A 37 11.41 32.83 26.43
CA VAL A 37 9.95 32.88 26.34
C VAL A 37 9.49 33.12 24.90
N GLU A 38 10.16 34.00 24.16
CA GLU A 38 9.87 34.29 22.75
C GLU A 38 10.08 33.05 21.87
N LYS A 39 11.21 32.34 22.04
CA LYS A 39 11.45 31.05 21.38
C LYS A 39 10.37 30.02 21.72
N ALA A 40 9.97 29.91 22.99
CA ALA A 40 8.95 28.98 23.42
C ALA A 40 7.56 29.30 22.85
N VAL A 41 7.22 30.59 22.72
CA VAL A 41 5.98 31.05 22.08
C VAL A 41 5.99 30.73 20.60
N ASN A 42 7.06 31.09 19.88
CA ASN A 42 7.18 30.79 18.45
C ASN A 42 7.13 29.27 18.20
N PHE A 43 7.83 28.47 19.01
CA PHE A 43 7.76 27.02 18.93
C PHE A 43 6.34 26.47 19.13
N TYR A 44 5.57 27.03 20.07
CA TYR A 44 4.19 26.59 20.30
C TYR A 44 3.24 27.01 19.18
N VAL A 45 3.44 28.20 18.59
CA VAL A 45 2.72 28.63 17.39
C VAL A 45 3.03 27.73 16.21
N ASP A 46 4.31 27.48 15.92
CA ASP A 46 4.76 26.55 14.88
C ASP A 46 4.17 25.15 15.10
N TYR A 47 4.11 24.67 16.35
CA TYR A 47 3.47 23.40 16.71
C TYR A 47 1.96 23.39 16.43
N LEU A 48 1.24 24.49 16.71
CA LEU A 48 -0.19 24.59 16.43
C LEU A 48 -0.46 24.61 14.92
N GLU A 49 0.34 25.35 14.15
CA GLU A 49 0.27 25.37 12.68
C GLU A 49 0.59 23.99 12.09
N MET A 50 1.62 23.33 12.62
CA MET A 50 1.99 21.95 12.24
C MET A 50 0.92 20.94 12.63
N ARG A 51 0.21 21.11 13.74
CA ARG A 51 -0.86 20.21 14.18
C ARG A 51 -2.03 20.23 13.18
N ASP A 52 -2.39 21.40 12.68
CA ASP A 52 -3.40 21.53 11.63
C ASP A 52 -2.91 20.89 10.32
N ALA A 53 -1.65 21.14 9.92
CA ALA A 53 -1.05 20.50 8.74
C ALA A 53 -0.89 18.97 8.87
N GLN A 54 -0.55 18.46 10.06
CA GLN A 54 -0.43 17.02 10.35
C GLN A 54 -1.77 16.29 10.29
N SER A 55 -2.89 16.97 10.51
CA SER A 55 -4.21 16.38 10.31
C SER A 55 -4.58 16.26 8.83
N LEU A 56 -4.12 17.21 8.01
CA LEU A 56 -4.44 17.29 6.59
C LEU A 56 -3.57 16.38 5.72
N LEU A 57 -2.27 16.23 6.04
CA LEU A 57 -1.34 15.45 5.22
C LEU A 57 -1.70 13.96 5.13
N PRO A 58 -1.99 13.22 6.22
CA PRO A 58 -2.42 11.83 6.15
C PRO A 58 -3.75 11.67 5.41
N THR A 59 -4.69 12.60 5.62
CA THR A 59 -6.00 12.60 4.97
C THR A 59 -5.88 12.80 3.46
N ALA A 60 -5.06 13.76 3.02
CA ALA A 60 -4.77 14.00 1.61
C ALA A 60 -4.05 12.81 0.97
N LEU A 61 -3.11 12.19 1.69
CA LEU A 61 -2.42 10.99 1.22
C LEU A 61 -3.39 9.82 1.03
N LEU A 62 -4.28 9.56 1.99
CA LEU A 62 -5.31 8.53 1.89
C LEU A 62 -6.22 8.79 0.68
N ALA A 63 -6.69 10.02 0.49
CA ALA A 63 -7.53 10.37 -0.66
C ALA A 63 -6.81 10.13 -2.02
N VAL A 64 -5.51 10.42 -2.09
CA VAL A 64 -4.70 10.13 -3.30
C VAL A 64 -4.53 8.63 -3.51
N LEU A 65 -4.31 7.86 -2.44
CA LEU A 65 -4.21 6.40 -2.51
C LEU A 65 -5.52 5.78 -2.96
N ASP A 66 -6.64 6.14 -2.33
CA ASP A 66 -7.98 5.68 -2.69
C ASP A 66 -8.31 6.03 -4.15
N GLY A 67 -8.00 7.26 -4.57
CA GLY A 67 -8.19 7.67 -5.96
C GLY A 67 -7.32 6.91 -6.96
N ARG A 68 -6.10 6.49 -6.58
CA ARG A 68 -5.23 5.66 -7.42
C ARG A 68 -5.70 4.21 -7.46
N LEU A 69 -6.13 3.67 -6.31
CA LEU A 69 -6.67 2.31 -6.20
C LEU A 69 -7.96 2.19 -6.99
N GLY A 70 -8.91 3.12 -6.85
CA GLY A 70 -10.15 3.10 -7.63
C GLY A 70 -9.91 3.11 -9.14
N ARG A 71 -8.98 3.94 -9.64
CA ARG A 71 -8.60 3.91 -11.07
C ARG A 71 -7.97 2.59 -11.50
N LEU A 72 -7.19 1.95 -10.63
CA LEU A 72 -6.59 0.66 -10.92
C LEU A 72 -7.66 -0.45 -10.95
N GLU A 73 -8.60 -0.42 -10.00
CA GLU A 73 -9.76 -1.32 -9.97
C GLU A 73 -10.61 -1.19 -11.24
N ASP A 74 -10.92 0.03 -11.66
CA ASP A 74 -11.67 0.30 -12.91
C ASP A 74 -10.94 -0.25 -14.14
N LEU A 75 -9.63 -0.02 -14.22
CA LEU A 75 -8.80 -0.51 -15.33
C LEU A 75 -8.72 -2.04 -15.35
N ILE A 76 -8.57 -2.68 -14.19
CA ILE A 76 -8.58 -4.14 -14.07
C ILE A 76 -9.94 -4.68 -14.47
N ALA A 77 -11.04 -4.16 -13.92
CA ALA A 77 -12.38 -4.62 -14.22
C ALA A 77 -12.70 -4.52 -15.72
N ARG A 78 -12.36 -3.39 -16.36
CA ARG A 78 -12.57 -3.20 -17.80
C ARG A 78 -11.73 -4.14 -18.66
N ARG A 79 -10.45 -4.32 -18.30
CA ARG A 79 -9.54 -5.26 -19.00
C ARG A 79 -10.01 -6.69 -18.84
N GLU A 80 -10.41 -7.08 -17.64
CA GLU A 80 -10.85 -8.43 -17.34
C GLU A 80 -12.16 -8.76 -18.04
N TYR A 81 -13.13 -7.83 -18.05
CA TYR A 81 -14.35 -8.00 -18.84
C TYR A 81 -14.04 -8.27 -20.32
N THR A 82 -13.16 -7.46 -20.92
CA THR A 82 -12.77 -7.64 -22.32
C THR A 82 -12.09 -9.01 -22.53
N ARG A 83 -11.22 -9.40 -21.61
CA ARG A 83 -10.56 -10.72 -21.65
C ARG A 83 -11.56 -11.86 -21.51
N GLU A 84 -12.55 -11.78 -20.63
CA GLU A 84 -13.55 -12.82 -20.42
C GLU A 84 -14.45 -12.99 -21.65
N VAL A 85 -14.80 -11.90 -22.35
CA VAL A 85 -15.52 -11.99 -23.63
C VAL A 85 -14.69 -12.74 -24.68
N GLU A 86 -13.41 -12.39 -24.84
CA GLU A 86 -12.53 -13.08 -25.79
C GLU A 86 -12.30 -14.55 -25.38
N LEU A 87 -12.20 -14.83 -24.08
CA LEU A 87 -12.03 -16.19 -23.57
C LEU A 87 -13.28 -17.05 -23.82
N ASP A 88 -14.48 -16.51 -23.61
CA ASP A 88 -15.75 -17.18 -23.93
C ASP A 88 -15.84 -17.52 -25.42
N MET A 89 -15.48 -16.57 -26.30
CA MET A 89 -15.42 -16.82 -27.74
C MET A 89 -14.45 -17.95 -28.10
N VAL A 90 -13.25 -17.97 -27.51
CA VAL A 90 -12.29 -19.06 -27.72
C VAL A 90 -12.80 -20.39 -27.20
N ILE A 91 -13.44 -20.42 -26.03
CA ILE A 91 -14.06 -21.63 -25.46
C ILE A 91 -15.15 -22.14 -26.40
N GLY A 92 -16.01 -21.26 -26.93
CA GLY A 92 -17.05 -21.61 -27.90
C GLY A 92 -16.47 -22.24 -29.17
N ILE A 93 -15.45 -21.60 -29.77
CA ILE A 93 -14.77 -22.13 -30.97
C ILE A 93 -14.17 -23.52 -30.70
N ILE A 94 -13.54 -23.73 -29.54
CA ILE A 94 -12.96 -25.04 -29.18
C ILE A 94 -14.06 -26.09 -28.98
N ALA A 95 -15.17 -25.73 -28.32
CA ALA A 95 -16.29 -26.62 -28.09
C ALA A 95 -16.97 -27.02 -29.41
N ASP A 96 -17.04 -26.12 -30.39
CA ASP A 96 -17.56 -26.40 -31.73
C ASP A 96 -16.59 -27.25 -32.57
N ALA A 97 -15.28 -27.07 -32.38
CA ALA A 97 -14.25 -27.75 -33.18
C ALA A 97 -13.82 -29.11 -32.62
N MET A 98 -14.07 -29.40 -31.34
CA MET A 98 -13.58 -30.60 -30.65
C MET A 98 -14.71 -31.37 -29.98
N GLU A 99 -14.75 -32.68 -30.20
CA GLU A 99 -15.59 -33.58 -29.41
C GLU A 99 -14.93 -33.85 -28.05
N ILE A 100 -15.31 -33.07 -27.04
CA ILE A 100 -14.84 -33.24 -25.65
C ILE A 100 -16.02 -33.67 -24.80
N ASP A 101 -15.92 -34.85 -24.18
CA ASP A 101 -16.96 -35.31 -23.25
C ASP A 101 -16.86 -34.65 -21.86
N ARG A 102 -17.91 -34.85 -21.06
CA ARG A 102 -18.03 -34.23 -19.75
C ARG A 102 -16.97 -34.71 -18.75
N ASP A 103 -16.53 -35.97 -18.85
CA ASP A 103 -15.58 -36.55 -17.90
C ASP A 103 -14.14 -36.14 -18.23
N ASP A 104 -13.82 -36.02 -19.52
CA ASP A 104 -12.59 -35.38 -20.00
C ASP A 104 -12.47 -33.94 -19.52
N LEU A 105 -13.57 -33.16 -19.59
CA LEU A 105 -13.56 -31.78 -19.10
C LEU A 105 -13.32 -31.71 -17.58
N LYS A 106 -13.95 -32.60 -16.79
CA LYS A 106 -13.69 -32.70 -15.34
C LYS A 106 -12.24 -33.06 -15.05
N ARG A 107 -11.67 -34.05 -15.75
CA ARG A 107 -10.27 -34.47 -15.60
C ARG A 107 -9.32 -33.30 -15.89
N ARG A 108 -9.50 -32.63 -17.04
CA ARG A 108 -8.70 -31.46 -17.45
C ARG A 108 -8.79 -30.30 -16.45
N ARG A 109 -9.97 -30.08 -15.85
CA ARG A 109 -10.14 -29.06 -14.79
C ARG A 109 -9.37 -29.44 -13.53
N ALA A 110 -9.46 -30.69 -13.07
CA ALA A 110 -8.73 -31.15 -11.89
C ALA A 110 -7.21 -31.03 -12.07
N GLU A 111 -6.69 -31.43 -13.23
CA GLU A 111 -5.27 -31.27 -13.59
C GLU A 111 -4.85 -29.80 -13.61
N SER A 112 -5.67 -28.94 -14.23
CA SER A 112 -5.37 -27.50 -14.30
C SER A 112 -5.37 -26.85 -12.92
N VAL A 113 -6.32 -27.20 -12.04
CA VAL A 113 -6.35 -26.72 -10.64
C VAL A 113 -5.10 -27.18 -9.88
N ARG A 114 -4.71 -28.45 -10.01
CA ARG A 114 -3.48 -28.97 -9.40
C ARG A 114 -2.27 -28.18 -9.90
N ASN A 115 -2.16 -27.97 -11.20
CA ASN A 115 -1.03 -27.25 -11.80
C ASN A 115 -0.95 -25.80 -11.30
N VAL A 116 -2.07 -25.08 -11.22
CA VAL A 116 -2.11 -23.72 -10.67
C VAL A 116 -1.65 -23.71 -9.21
N LYS A 117 -2.11 -24.66 -8.39
CA LYS A 117 -1.69 -24.79 -6.99
C LYS A 117 -0.19 -25.07 -6.86
N THR A 118 0.34 -26.01 -7.63
CA THR A 118 1.76 -26.40 -7.55
C THR A 118 2.69 -25.31 -8.09
N THR A 119 2.23 -24.49 -9.02
CA THR A 119 3.04 -23.42 -9.65
C THR A 119 2.80 -22.03 -9.05
N ASN A 120 1.97 -21.90 -8.02
CA ASN A 120 1.52 -20.60 -7.47
C ASN A 120 0.99 -19.66 -8.56
N GLY A 121 0.25 -20.20 -9.52
CA GLY A 121 -0.33 -19.44 -10.64
C GLY A 121 0.62 -19.16 -11.81
N LEU A 122 1.88 -19.59 -11.75
CA LEU A 122 2.85 -19.41 -12.85
C LEU A 122 2.70 -20.51 -13.91
N ILE A 123 1.76 -20.31 -14.84
CA ILE A 123 1.51 -21.24 -15.95
C ILE A 123 2.39 -20.90 -17.16
N SER A 124 3.12 -21.88 -17.69
CA SER A 124 3.97 -21.75 -18.87
C SER A 124 3.58 -22.78 -19.93
N LEU A 125 3.32 -22.30 -21.15
CA LEU A 125 3.02 -23.14 -22.30
C LEU A 125 4.21 -24.04 -22.65
N GLU A 126 5.43 -23.50 -22.67
CA GLU A 126 6.66 -24.25 -22.98
C GLU A 126 6.87 -25.41 -22.01
N LYS A 127 6.72 -25.17 -20.70
CA LYS A 127 6.82 -26.23 -19.69
C LYS A 127 5.74 -27.31 -19.89
N ARG A 128 4.53 -26.89 -20.26
CA ARG A 128 3.41 -27.81 -20.49
C ARG A 128 3.60 -28.65 -21.75
N ALA A 129 4.14 -28.06 -22.82
CA ALA A 129 4.47 -28.76 -24.05
C ALA A 129 5.56 -29.82 -23.81
N ARG A 130 6.63 -29.48 -23.09
CA ARG A 130 7.71 -30.42 -22.75
C ARG A 130 7.23 -31.58 -21.87
N ALA A 131 6.41 -31.31 -20.85
CA ALA A 131 5.86 -32.35 -19.99
C ALA A 131 4.94 -33.34 -20.73
N ALA A 132 4.37 -32.94 -21.89
CA ALA A 132 3.59 -33.85 -22.73
C ALA A 132 4.46 -34.74 -23.63
N GLU A 133 5.72 -34.37 -23.84
CA GLU A 133 6.71 -35.13 -24.63
C GLU A 133 7.48 -36.15 -23.79
N GLU A 134 7.45 -36.04 -22.45
CA GLU A 134 8.07 -37.00 -21.53
C GLU A 134 7.18 -38.25 -21.37
N PRO A 135 7.66 -39.47 -21.72
CA PRO A 135 6.89 -40.70 -21.54
C PRO A 135 6.66 -40.96 -20.05
N ASN A 136 5.39 -41.17 -19.67
CA ASN A 136 4.96 -41.46 -18.30
C ASN A 136 5.47 -42.85 -17.86
N TRP A 137 6.71 -42.91 -17.35
CA TRP A 137 7.37 -44.13 -16.85
C TRP A 137 6.97 -44.52 -15.42
N ASP A 138 5.81 -44.08 -14.93
CA ASP A 138 5.32 -44.38 -13.57
C ASP A 138 4.10 -45.33 -13.60
N GLY A 139 4.15 -46.36 -14.47
CA GLY A 139 3.07 -47.33 -14.66
C GLY A 139 3.34 -48.74 -14.14
N ASP A 140 4.59 -49.10 -13.83
CA ASP A 140 4.94 -50.44 -13.36
C ASP A 140 5.68 -50.34 -12.03
N GLN A 141 4.94 -50.45 -10.93
CA GLN A 141 5.51 -51.04 -9.71
C GLN A 141 4.41 -51.52 -8.75
N TRP A 142 4.37 -52.87 -8.63
CA TRP A 142 3.84 -53.73 -7.56
C TRP A 142 2.38 -54.23 -7.66
N GLN A 143 2.18 -55.29 -8.46
CA GLN A 143 1.45 -56.47 -7.97
C GLN A 143 2.50 -57.54 -7.62
N ASP A 144 2.66 -57.78 -6.31
CA ASP A 144 2.93 -59.08 -5.67
C ASP A 144 2.70 -58.94 -4.16
#